data_AF-A0A1C7LN44-F1
#
_entry.id   AF-A0A1C7LN44-F1
#
_cell.length_a   1.000
_cell.length_b   1.000
_cell.length_c   1.000
_cell.angle_alpha   90.00
_cell.angle_beta   90.00
_cell.angle_gamma   90.00
#
_symmetry.space_group_name_H-M   'P 1'
#
loop_
_entity.id
_entity.type
_entity.pdbx_description
1 polymer ?
#
loop_
_entity_poly.entity_id
_entity_poly.type
_entity_poly.pdbx_seq_one_letter_code
_entity_poly.pdbx_strand_id
1 'polypeptide(L)'
;MDAPAAPPVDPGLHSQRPRVLFYHKHDPYYGFTNFSPHTVEYRGKSYPTSEHLFQSLKFQAHRPLLAEHIRTCSDRPSMAFSEARRFQPEVRPDWKQVNIAMMDEVLSYKFRQHADLKQELLMTRDAELVEDSDKDAFWGVGPDGKGRNELGKALERLRARLRRESPL
;
A
#
# COMPACT_ATOMS: atom_id res chain seq x y z
N MET A 1 54.63 30.74 -12.25
CA MET A 1 54.34 29.41 -12.85
C MET A 1 53.12 28.90 -12.10
N ASP A 2 51.95 29.14 -12.68
CA ASP A 2 50.65 28.86 -12.06
C ASP A 2 50.43 27.36 -11.92
N ALA A 3 49.94 26.95 -10.75
CA ALA A 3 49.49 25.59 -10.50
C ALA A 3 48.21 25.32 -11.33
N PRO A 4 48.01 24.09 -11.84
CA PRO A 4 46.82 23.77 -12.62
C PRO A 4 45.59 23.81 -11.70
N ALA A 5 44.55 24.53 -12.14
CA ALA A 5 43.26 24.55 -11.48
C ALA A 5 42.65 23.14 -11.47
N ALA A 6 42.09 22.73 -10.32
CA ALA A 6 41.33 21.51 -10.19
C ALA A 6 40.11 21.52 -11.13
N PRO A 7 39.71 20.36 -11.69
CA PRO A 7 38.57 20.30 -12.60
C PRO A 7 37.27 20.66 -11.86
N PRO A 8 36.28 21.25 -12.55
CA PRO A 8 35.00 21.59 -11.94
C PRO A 8 34.28 20.32 -11.50
N VAL A 9 33.86 20.29 -10.24
CA VAL A 9 32.99 19.25 -9.70
C VAL A 9 31.60 19.47 -10.30
N ASP A 10 31.13 18.51 -11.08
CA ASP A 10 29.78 18.51 -11.64
C ASP A 10 28.74 18.37 -10.50
N PRO A 11 27.86 19.37 -10.28
CA PRO A 11 26.83 19.30 -9.23
C PRO A 11 25.65 18.37 -9.60
N GLY A 12 25.72 17.68 -10.75
CA GLY A 12 24.59 17.00 -11.40
C GLY A 12 24.37 15.52 -11.13
N LEU A 13 25.04 14.85 -10.19
CA LEU A 13 24.63 13.49 -9.78
C LEU A 13 23.45 13.59 -8.82
N HIS A 14 22.23 13.76 -9.37
CA HIS A 14 21.02 13.42 -8.63
C HIS A 14 21.10 11.93 -8.29
N SER A 15 21.55 11.61 -7.08
CA SER A 15 21.44 10.28 -6.50
C SER A 15 19.95 9.95 -6.47
N GLN A 16 19.46 9.25 -7.50
CA GLN A 16 18.09 8.80 -7.53
C GLN A 16 17.90 7.88 -6.33
N ARG A 17 16.90 8.22 -5.52
CA ARG A 17 16.45 7.40 -4.40
C ARG A 17 16.30 5.95 -4.88
N PRO A 18 16.90 4.94 -4.22
CA PRO A 18 16.73 3.54 -4.61
C PRO A 18 15.24 3.19 -4.70
N ARG A 19 14.82 2.34 -5.63
CA ARG A 19 13.41 1.96 -5.80
C ARG A 19 13.21 0.50 -5.43
N VAL A 20 12.16 0.23 -4.67
CA VAL A 20 11.64 -1.12 -4.39
C VAL A 20 10.32 -1.26 -5.12
N LEU A 21 10.30 -2.13 -6.13
CA LEU A 21 9.10 -2.47 -6.88
C LEU A 21 8.42 -3.66 -6.21
N PHE A 22 7.09 -3.62 -6.10
CA PHE A 22 6.30 -4.73 -5.58
C PHE A 22 4.97 -4.83 -6.34
N TYR A 23 4.63 -6.03 -6.82
CA TYR A 23 3.33 -6.31 -7.43
C TYR A 23 3.11 -7.81 -7.66
N HIS A 24 4.09 -8.51 -8.22
CA HIS A 24 3.94 -9.90 -8.65
C HIS A 24 4.06 -10.89 -7.48
N LYS A 25 3.20 -11.92 -7.50
CA LYS A 25 3.06 -12.91 -6.41
C LYS A 25 4.34 -13.66 -6.05
N HIS A 26 5.25 -13.81 -7.00
CA HIS A 26 6.48 -14.59 -6.85
C HIS A 26 7.73 -13.74 -6.64
N ASP A 27 7.57 -12.41 -6.59
CA ASP A 27 8.66 -11.47 -6.42
C ASP A 27 8.82 -11.08 -4.94
N PRO A 28 10.02 -10.61 -4.54
CA PRO A 28 10.22 -9.98 -3.24
C PRO A 28 9.19 -8.88 -2.98
N TYR A 29 8.91 -8.62 -1.70
CA TYR A 29 7.99 -7.56 -1.29
C TYR A 29 6.53 -7.75 -1.75
N TYR A 30 6.13 -8.90 -2.32
CA TYR A 30 4.72 -9.16 -2.60
C TYR A 30 3.83 -8.98 -1.37
N GLY A 31 4.40 -9.22 -0.17
CA GLY A 31 3.80 -8.91 1.12
C GLY A 31 3.23 -7.49 1.24
N PHE A 32 3.79 -6.52 0.52
CA PHE A 32 3.36 -5.12 0.53
C PHE A 32 2.07 -4.86 -0.23
N THR A 33 1.71 -5.72 -1.18
CA THR A 33 0.42 -5.62 -1.90
C THR A 33 -0.76 -5.89 -0.98
N ASN A 34 -1.92 -5.34 -1.28
CA ASN A 34 -3.15 -5.68 -0.53
C ASN A 34 -3.64 -7.12 -0.77
N PHE A 35 -3.11 -7.77 -1.80
CA PHE A 35 -3.48 -9.09 -2.28
C PHE A 35 -2.63 -10.21 -1.67
N SER A 36 -1.64 -9.87 -0.84
CA SER A 36 -0.85 -10.88 -0.13
C SER A 36 -1.70 -11.55 0.96
N PRO A 37 -1.50 -12.87 1.20
CA PRO A 37 -2.32 -13.68 2.11
C PRO A 37 -1.95 -13.45 3.58
N HIS A 38 -2.07 -12.19 4.03
CA HIS A 38 -1.83 -11.76 5.40
C HIS A 38 -3.15 -11.33 6.00
N THR A 39 -3.69 -12.18 6.88
CA THR A 39 -4.94 -11.92 7.61
C THR A 39 -4.85 -10.62 8.41
N VAL A 40 -5.93 -9.85 8.42
CA VAL A 40 -6.01 -8.61 9.20
C VAL A 40 -7.14 -8.72 10.21
N GLU A 41 -6.82 -8.56 11.49
CA GLU A 41 -7.82 -8.45 12.56
C GLU A 41 -8.25 -6.99 12.73
N TYR A 42 -9.54 -6.70 12.55
CA TYR A 42 -10.08 -5.35 12.67
C TYR A 42 -11.43 -5.37 13.40
N ARG A 43 -11.51 -4.66 14.53
CA ARG A 43 -12.71 -4.55 15.39
C ARG A 43 -13.33 -5.91 15.74
N GLY A 44 -12.48 -6.85 16.16
CA GLY A 44 -12.90 -8.20 16.56
C GLY A 44 -13.30 -9.12 15.41
N LYS A 45 -13.03 -8.74 14.16
CA LYS A 45 -13.29 -9.55 12.97
C LYS A 45 -12.01 -9.81 12.19
N SER A 46 -11.89 -11.04 11.70
CA SER A 46 -10.80 -11.48 10.83
C SER A 46 -11.13 -11.21 9.36
N TYR A 47 -10.17 -10.66 8.62
CA TYR A 47 -10.25 -10.40 7.19
C TYR A 47 -9.15 -11.19 6.48
N PRO A 48 -9.44 -12.02 5.45
CA PRO A 48 -8.43 -12.87 4.82
C PRO A 48 -7.22 -12.11 4.26
N THR A 49 -7.44 -10.88 3.78
CA THR A 49 -6.37 -9.97 3.36
C THR A 49 -6.74 -8.51 3.68
N SER A 50 -5.76 -7.60 3.60
CA SER A 50 -6.01 -6.16 3.65
C SER A 50 -6.95 -5.67 2.54
N GLU A 51 -7.00 -6.34 1.38
CA GLU A 51 -7.98 -6.05 0.33
C GLU A 51 -9.42 -6.25 0.83
N HIS A 52 -9.70 -7.35 1.54
CA HIS A 52 -11.02 -7.60 2.11
C HIS A 52 -11.44 -6.50 3.08
N LEU A 53 -10.52 -6.09 3.97
CA LEU A 53 -10.79 -5.01 4.90
C LEU A 53 -11.05 -3.70 4.15
N PHE A 54 -10.17 -3.31 3.23
CA PHE A 54 -10.29 -2.07 2.46
C PHE A 54 -11.59 -1.99 1.66
N GLN A 55 -11.98 -3.08 1.00
CA GLN A 55 -13.23 -3.14 0.24
C GLN A 55 -14.46 -3.10 1.17
N SER A 56 -14.41 -3.73 2.33
CA SER A 56 -15.52 -3.68 3.31
C SER A 56 -15.73 -2.26 3.88
N LEU A 57 -14.67 -1.49 4.11
CA LEU A 57 -14.72 -0.13 4.69
C LEU A 57 -15.52 0.86 3.84
N LYS A 58 -15.71 0.56 2.54
CA LYS A 58 -16.61 1.30 1.65
C LYS A 58 -18.07 1.27 2.09
N PHE A 59 -18.46 0.28 2.89
CA PHE A 59 -19.85 -0.06 3.22
C PHE A 59 -20.11 -0.11 4.72
N GLN A 60 -19.08 -0.30 5.57
CA GLN A 60 -19.24 -0.57 7.01
C GLN A 60 -20.13 0.43 7.76
N ALA A 61 -20.11 1.72 7.39
CA ALA A 61 -20.83 2.76 8.10
C ALA A 61 -22.36 2.78 7.84
N HIS A 62 -22.81 2.34 6.66
CA HIS A 62 -24.21 2.51 6.21
C HIS A 62 -24.83 1.27 5.55
N ARG A 63 -24.02 0.25 5.26
CA ARG A 63 -24.40 -1.05 4.67
C ARG A 63 -23.63 -2.20 5.35
N PRO A 64 -23.81 -2.43 6.66
CA PRO A 64 -23.01 -3.39 7.43
C PRO A 64 -23.15 -4.85 6.94
N LEU A 65 -24.33 -5.24 6.44
CA LEU A 65 -24.53 -6.58 5.87
C LEU A 65 -23.72 -6.79 4.58
N LEU A 66 -23.59 -5.74 3.75
CA LEU A 66 -22.78 -5.80 2.53
C LEU A 66 -21.29 -5.79 2.86
N ALA A 67 -20.87 -5.01 3.86
CA ALA A 67 -19.49 -5.06 4.37
C ALA A 67 -19.12 -6.46 4.87
N GLU A 68 -20.05 -7.11 5.59
CA GLU A 68 -19.88 -8.47 6.08
C GLU A 68 -19.81 -9.48 4.92
N HIS A 69 -20.68 -9.36 3.92
CA HIS A 69 -20.63 -10.19 2.71
C HIS A 69 -19.28 -10.07 2.01
N ILE A 70 -18.76 -8.86 1.80
CA ILE A 70 -17.45 -8.66 1.16
C ILE A 70 -16.32 -9.31 1.98
N ARG A 71 -16.41 -9.25 3.31
CA ARG A 71 -15.43 -9.88 4.21
C ARG A 71 -15.42 -11.41 4.08
N THR A 72 -16.58 -12.04 3.86
CA THR A 72 -16.75 -13.50 3.94
C THR A 72 -17.02 -14.20 2.61
N CYS A 73 -17.18 -13.47 1.50
CA CYS A 73 -17.56 -14.04 0.20
C CYS A 73 -16.53 -15.02 -0.39
N SER A 74 -15.26 -14.91 -0.01
CA SER A 74 -14.15 -15.76 -0.45
C SER A 74 -12.90 -15.45 0.37
N ASP A 75 -11.90 -16.33 0.34
CA ASP A 75 -10.54 -16.00 0.80
C ASP A 75 -9.70 -15.31 -0.30
N ARG A 76 -10.21 -15.24 -1.54
CA ARG A 76 -9.50 -14.66 -2.68
C ARG A 76 -9.68 -13.14 -2.73
N PRO A 77 -8.61 -12.33 -2.64
CA PRO A 77 -8.73 -10.87 -2.68
C PRO A 77 -9.38 -10.34 -3.96
N SER A 78 -9.20 -11.03 -5.09
CA SER A 78 -9.84 -10.67 -6.36
C SER A 78 -11.38 -10.78 -6.30
N MET A 79 -11.93 -11.66 -5.46
CA MET A 79 -13.37 -11.80 -5.29
C MET A 79 -13.93 -10.65 -4.44
N ALA A 80 -13.27 -10.29 -3.33
CA ALA A 80 -13.68 -9.12 -2.54
C ALA A 80 -13.65 -7.82 -3.35
N PHE A 81 -12.61 -7.63 -4.18
CA PHE A 81 -12.53 -6.51 -5.12
C PHE A 81 -13.68 -6.52 -6.14
N SER A 82 -13.97 -7.68 -6.73
CA SER A 82 -15.02 -7.82 -7.75
C SER A 82 -16.43 -7.60 -7.17
N GLU A 83 -16.69 -8.15 -5.99
CA GLU A 83 -17.97 -7.95 -5.29
C GLU A 83 -18.16 -6.48 -4.90
N ALA A 84 -17.16 -5.83 -4.30
CA ALA A 84 -17.26 -4.41 -3.98
C ALA A 84 -17.45 -3.52 -5.23
N ARG A 85 -16.89 -3.91 -6.39
CA ARG A 85 -17.16 -3.25 -7.68
C ARG A 85 -18.60 -3.45 -8.15
N ARG A 86 -19.18 -4.63 -7.98
CA ARG A 86 -20.58 -4.92 -8.31
C ARG A 86 -21.54 -4.03 -7.52
N PHE A 87 -21.19 -3.69 -6.28
CA PHE A 87 -21.95 -2.78 -5.42
C PHE A 87 -21.43 -1.34 -5.42
N GLN A 88 -20.79 -0.89 -6.50
CA GLN A 88 -20.27 0.48 -6.60
C GLN A 88 -21.32 1.56 -6.23
N PRO A 89 -22.60 1.47 -6.67
CA PRO A 89 -23.62 2.48 -6.33
C PRO A 89 -23.90 2.60 -4.83
N GLU A 90 -23.57 1.58 -4.04
CA GLU A 90 -23.78 1.54 -2.59
C GLU A 90 -22.54 2.02 -1.80
N VAL A 91 -21.43 2.36 -2.47
CA VAL A 91 -20.22 2.85 -1.81
C VAL A 91 -20.53 4.18 -1.12
N ARG A 92 -19.97 4.37 0.09
CA ARG A 92 -20.11 5.62 0.84
C ARG A 92 -19.79 6.86 -0.02
N PRO A 93 -20.58 7.94 0.08
CA PRO A 93 -20.49 9.07 -0.84
C PRO A 93 -19.16 9.84 -0.74
N ASP A 94 -18.51 9.81 0.42
CA ASP A 94 -17.24 10.47 0.70
C ASP A 94 -16.00 9.59 0.38
N TRP A 95 -16.18 8.45 -0.29
CA TRP A 95 -15.09 7.47 -0.48
C TRP A 95 -13.85 8.06 -1.15
N LYS A 96 -14.02 8.92 -2.16
CA LYS A 96 -12.89 9.54 -2.86
C LYS A 96 -12.08 10.48 -1.95
N GLN A 97 -12.70 11.03 -0.91
CA GLN A 97 -12.06 11.92 0.05
C GLN A 97 -11.34 11.13 1.15
N VAL A 98 -11.84 9.94 1.51
CA VAL A 98 -11.33 9.17 2.66
C VAL A 98 -10.50 7.93 2.28
N ASN A 99 -10.49 7.50 1.02
CA ASN A 99 -9.86 6.24 0.61
C ASN A 99 -8.37 6.13 0.99
N ILE A 100 -7.59 7.21 0.90
CA ILE A 100 -6.18 7.23 1.31
C ILE A 100 -6.05 7.04 2.82
N ALA A 101 -6.87 7.74 3.62
CA ALA A 101 -6.87 7.59 5.08
C ALA A 101 -7.28 6.18 5.51
N MET A 102 -8.28 5.60 4.83
CA MET A 102 -8.71 4.22 5.07
C MET A 102 -7.59 3.23 4.70
N MET A 103 -6.86 3.45 3.60
CA MET A 103 -5.71 2.62 3.24
C MET A 103 -4.58 2.73 4.28
N ASP A 104 -4.30 3.94 4.76
CA ASP A 104 -3.31 4.19 5.80
C ASP A 104 -3.66 3.42 7.09
N GLU A 105 -4.94 3.32 7.45
CA GLU A 105 -5.44 2.53 8.58
C GLU A 105 -5.29 1.02 8.32
N VAL A 106 -5.73 0.53 7.15
CA VAL A 106 -5.64 -0.88 6.76
C VAL A 106 -4.21 -1.41 6.81
N LEU A 107 -3.27 -0.68 6.17
CA LEU A 107 -1.86 -1.07 6.18
C LEU A 107 -1.28 -1.00 7.59
N SER A 108 -1.68 0.00 8.37
CA SER A 108 -1.31 0.15 9.77
C SER A 108 -1.70 -1.08 10.61
N TYR A 109 -2.88 -1.66 10.41
CA TYR A 109 -3.28 -2.91 11.05
C TYR A 109 -2.46 -4.09 10.56
N LYS A 110 -2.39 -4.29 9.24
CA LYS A 110 -1.64 -5.40 8.63
C LYS A 110 -0.19 -5.45 9.09
N PHE A 111 0.57 -4.38 8.88
CA PHE A 111 2.00 -4.38 9.20
C PHE A 111 2.30 -4.37 10.70
N ARG A 112 1.35 -4.00 11.57
CA ARG A 112 1.56 -4.17 13.03
C ARG A 112 1.24 -5.58 13.51
N GLN A 113 0.41 -6.33 12.78
CA GLN A 113 0.06 -7.71 13.10
C GLN A 113 1.06 -8.73 12.55
N HIS A 114 1.84 -8.35 11.53
CA HIS A 114 2.81 -9.22 10.85
C HIS A 114 4.23 -8.65 11.03
N ALA A 115 4.99 -9.22 11.97
CA ALA A 115 6.30 -8.72 12.37
C ALA A 115 7.35 -8.81 11.25
N ASP A 116 7.27 -9.84 10.42
CA ASP A 116 8.06 -10.03 9.21
C ASP A 116 7.82 -8.89 8.20
N LEU A 117 6.56 -8.55 7.90
CA LEU A 117 6.23 -7.43 7.02
C LEU A 117 6.70 -6.09 7.61
N LYS A 118 6.53 -5.90 8.93
CA LYS A 118 7.04 -4.71 9.63
C LYS A 118 8.54 -4.55 9.42
N GLN A 119 9.29 -5.62 9.65
CA GLN A 119 10.75 -5.63 9.51
C GLN A 119 11.16 -5.40 8.06
N GLU A 120 10.54 -6.10 7.11
CA GLU A 120 10.80 -5.95 5.67
C GLU A 120 10.57 -4.49 5.22
N LEU A 121 9.47 -3.87 5.66
CA LEU A 121 9.18 -2.46 5.36
C LEU A 121 10.24 -1.51 5.95
N LEU A 122 10.69 -1.73 7.18
CA LEU A 122 11.73 -0.91 7.80
C LEU A 122 13.09 -1.06 7.09
N MET A 123 13.41 -2.27 6.65
CA MET A 123 14.65 -2.61 5.93
C MET A 123 14.75 -1.96 4.55
N THR A 124 13.64 -1.49 3.97
CA THR A 124 13.68 -0.68 2.73
C THR A 124 14.36 0.68 2.92
N ARG A 125 14.70 1.08 4.16
CA ARG A 125 15.40 2.33 4.47
C ARG A 125 14.71 3.51 3.77
N ASP A 126 15.46 4.33 3.05
CA ASP A 126 14.90 5.47 2.33
C ASP A 126 14.66 5.13 0.87
N ALA A 127 14.40 3.86 0.51
CA ALA A 127 13.99 3.51 -0.85
C ALA A 127 12.58 4.02 -1.14
N GLU A 128 12.33 4.49 -2.36
CA GLU A 128 11.00 4.73 -2.90
C GLU A 128 10.26 3.39 -3.02
N LEU A 129 9.04 3.31 -2.51
CA LEU A 129 8.20 2.12 -2.64
C LEU A 129 7.24 2.32 -3.80
N VAL A 130 7.21 1.38 -4.74
CA VAL A 130 6.45 1.50 -5.98
C VAL A 130 5.58 0.26 -6.17
N GLU A 131 4.26 0.46 -6.13
CA GLU A 131 3.32 -0.58 -6.56
C GLU A 131 3.35 -0.65 -8.09
N ASP A 132 4.04 -1.67 -8.62
CA ASP A 132 4.35 -1.82 -10.04
C ASP A 132 3.18 -2.45 -10.83
N SER A 133 1.96 -2.05 -10.48
CA SER A 133 0.74 -2.47 -11.16
C SER A 133 0.62 -1.75 -12.50
N ASP A 134 0.68 -2.50 -13.60
CA ASP A 134 0.50 -2.03 -14.98
C ASP A 134 -0.94 -1.60 -15.32
N LYS A 135 -1.88 -1.78 -14.39
CA LYS A 135 -3.31 -1.54 -14.59
C LYS A 135 -3.89 -0.43 -13.72
N ASP A 136 -3.41 -0.31 -12.49
CA ASP A 136 -3.97 0.64 -11.52
C ASP A 136 -3.14 1.93 -11.47
N ALA A 137 -3.59 2.96 -12.17
CA ALA A 137 -2.92 4.26 -12.19
C ALA A 137 -3.18 5.12 -10.93
N PHE A 138 -4.06 4.71 -10.02
CA PHE A 138 -4.29 5.43 -8.77
C PHE A 138 -3.43 4.85 -7.65
N TRP A 139 -3.54 3.54 -7.40
CA TRP A 139 -2.76 2.89 -6.34
C TRP A 139 -1.33 2.59 -6.77
N GLY A 140 -1.12 2.22 -8.03
CA GLY A 140 0.20 1.91 -8.61
C GLY A 140 0.62 2.83 -9.76
N VAL A 141 1.53 2.33 -10.61
CA VAL A 141 2.15 3.06 -11.72
C VAL A 141 1.28 3.11 -13.00
N GLY A 142 0.30 2.24 -13.14
CA GLY A 142 -0.58 2.21 -14.31
C GLY A 142 0.14 1.84 -15.63
N PRO A 143 -0.60 1.85 -16.75
CA PRO A 143 -0.12 1.30 -18.02
C PRO A 143 0.97 2.15 -18.69
N ASP A 144 1.08 3.44 -18.35
CA ASP A 144 2.07 4.37 -18.89
C ASP A 144 3.23 4.66 -17.92
N GLY A 145 3.23 4.01 -16.76
CA GLY A 145 4.22 4.20 -15.70
C GLY A 145 4.12 5.54 -14.95
N LYS A 146 3.06 6.34 -15.20
CA LYS A 146 2.89 7.70 -14.64
C LYS A 146 1.76 7.78 -13.62
N GLY A 147 1.28 6.62 -13.17
CA GLY A 147 0.28 6.50 -12.11
C GLY A 147 0.72 7.15 -10.81
N ARG A 148 -0.26 7.39 -9.95
CA ARG A 148 -0.06 8.15 -8.71
C ARG A 148 0.73 7.39 -7.65
N ASN A 149 0.83 6.06 -7.75
CA ASN A 149 1.53 5.23 -6.77
C ASN A 149 1.10 5.52 -5.31
N GLU A 150 -0.21 5.71 -5.06
CA GLU A 150 -0.71 6.05 -3.73
C GLU A 150 -0.47 4.94 -2.69
N LEU A 151 -0.38 3.66 -3.11
CA LEU A 151 -0.10 2.56 -2.20
C LEU A 151 1.35 2.60 -1.72
N GLY A 152 2.30 2.82 -2.65
CA GLY A 152 3.70 3.05 -2.31
C GLY A 152 3.87 4.21 -1.33
N LYS A 153 3.23 5.35 -1.61
CA LYS A 153 3.22 6.52 -0.71
C LYS A 153 2.61 6.20 0.67
N ALA A 154 1.56 5.40 0.73
CA ALA A 154 0.94 4.97 2.00
C ALA A 154 1.90 4.10 2.84
N LEU A 155 2.61 3.18 2.22
CA LEU A 155 3.65 2.37 2.87
C LEU A 155 4.81 3.23 3.37
N GLU A 156 5.23 4.25 2.61
CA GLU A 156 6.26 5.19 3.08
C GLU A 156 5.82 6.00 4.30
N ARG A 157 4.57 6.50 4.30
CA ARG A 157 3.98 7.16 5.48
C ARG A 157 3.92 6.22 6.68
N LEU A 158 3.58 4.95 6.45
CA LEU A 158 3.58 3.93 7.51
C LEU A 158 4.99 3.64 8.02
N ARG A 159 5.97 3.45 7.13
CA ARG A 159 7.38 3.26 7.50
C ARG A 159 7.90 4.40 8.37
N ALA A 160 7.59 5.65 8.00
CA ALA A 160 7.95 6.82 8.80
C ALA A 160 7.30 6.83 10.20
N ARG A 161 6.04 6.39 10.31
CA ARG A 161 5.36 6.22 11.62
C ARG A 161 6.02 5.14 12.47
N LEU A 162 6.25 3.96 11.90
CA LEU A 162 6.84 2.81 12.61
C LEU A 162 8.25 3.10 13.13
N ARG A 163 9.06 3.89 12.40
CA ARG A 163 10.38 4.35 12.88
C ARG A 163 10.30 5.20 14.15
N ARG A 164 9.25 6.02 14.29
CA ARG A 164 9.06 6.86 15.49
C ARG A 164 8.56 6.06 16.68
N GLU A 165 7.80 5.00 16.44
CA GLU A 165 7.26 4.09 17.48
C GLU A 165 8.31 3.11 18.01
N SER A 166 9.37 2.86 17.25
CA SER A 166 10.49 2.01 17.64
C SER A 166 11.79 2.80 17.46
N PRO A 167 12.05 3.82 18.31
CA PRO A 167 13.35 4.46 18.32
C PRO A 167 14.38 3.39 18.66
N LEU A 168 15.38 3.24 17.80
CA LEU A 168 16.58 2.46 18.09
C LEU A 168 17.25 2.97 19.36
#